data_AF-A0A346RXW4-F1
#
_entry.id   AF-A0A346RXW4-F1
#
_cell.length_a   1.000
_cell.length_b   1.000
_cell.length_c   1.000
_cell.angle_alpha   90.00
_cell.angle_beta   90.00
_cell.angle_gamma   90.00
#
_symmetry.space_group_name_H-M   'P 1'
#
loop_
_entity.id
_entity.type
_entity.pdbx_description
1 polymer ?
#
loop_
_entity_poly.entity_id
_entity_poly.type
_entity_poly.pdbx_seq_one_letter_code
_entity_poly.pdbx_strand_id
1 'polypeptide(L)'
;MATTSLSLGEHWEVYIKNEIASGRYGSASEVVRDALRSMEERKSKLDALRSHLAQGVEQARASEFIDNFKMDTLINDLDNEV
;
A
#
# COMPACT_ATOMS: atom_id res chain seq x y z
N MET A 1 -16.37 5.59 19.20
CA MET A 1 -16.08 6.08 17.83
C MET A 1 -16.19 7.60 17.85
N ALA A 2 -15.24 8.31 17.26
CA ALA A 2 -15.38 9.75 17.02
C ALA A 2 -16.21 9.97 15.75
N THR A 3 -17.21 10.84 15.80
CA THR A 3 -18.03 11.21 14.64
C THR A 3 -17.45 12.47 14.03
N THR A 4 -17.09 12.43 12.75
CA THR A 4 -16.57 13.58 12.02
C THR A 4 -17.56 13.95 10.92
N SER A 5 -17.98 15.21 10.87
CA SER A 5 -18.82 15.73 9.78
C SER A 5 -17.90 16.26 8.68
N LEU A 6 -18.07 15.76 7.45
CA LEU A 6 -17.36 16.22 6.25
C LEU A 6 -18.37 16.67 5.20
N SER A 7 -18.04 17.77 4.51
CA SER A 7 -18.74 18.18 3.29
C SER A 7 -17.99 17.62 2.09
N LEU A 8 -18.69 16.90 1.22
CA LEU A 8 -18.14 16.31 0.02
C LEU A 8 -18.73 17.02 -1.21
N GLY A 9 -17.99 17.04 -2.32
CA GLY A 9 -18.51 17.54 -3.60
C GLY A 9 -19.55 16.57 -4.19
N GLU A 10 -20.40 17.10 -5.06
CA GLU A 10 -21.51 16.36 -5.70
C GLU A 10 -21.10 15.01 -6.30
N HIS A 11 -19.95 14.95 -6.97
CA HIS A 11 -19.39 13.71 -7.51
C HIS A 11 -19.31 12.58 -6.47
N TRP A 12 -18.79 12.90 -5.28
CA TRP A 12 -18.59 11.92 -4.22
C TRP A 12 -19.89 11.53 -3.54
N GLU A 13 -20.85 12.44 -3.44
CA GLU A 13 -22.18 12.11 -2.95
C GLU A 13 -22.89 11.11 -3.86
N VAL A 14 -22.82 11.31 -5.18
CA VAL A 14 -23.39 10.39 -6.17
C VAL A 14 -22.69 9.04 -6.11
N TYR A 15 -21.36 9.04 -6.05
CA TYR A 15 -20.56 7.82 -5.91
C TYR A 15 -20.97 7.01 -4.66
N ILE A 16 -21.01 7.64 -3.49
CA ILE A 16 -21.38 6.97 -2.23
C ILE A 16 -22.81 6.43 -2.29
N LYS A 17 -23.76 7.19 -2.86
CA LYS A 17 -25.14 6.73 -3.05
C LYS A 17 -25.21 5.48 -3.94
N ASN A 18 -24.46 5.46 -5.04
CA ASN A 18 -24.43 4.32 -5.96
C ASN A 18 -23.80 3.08 -5.29
N GLU A 19 -22.72 3.26 -4.53
CA GLU A 19 -22.07 2.17 -3.80
C GLU A 19 -22.99 1.55 -2.74
N ILE A 20 -23.77 2.36 -2.03
CA ILE A 20 -24.79 1.87 -1.09
C ILE A 20 -25.95 1.20 -1.84
N ALA A 21 -26.45 1.81 -2.92
CA ALA A 21 -27.54 1.25 -3.73
C ALA A 21 -27.17 -0.08 -4.39
N SER A 22 -25.89 -0.29 -4.69
CA SER A 22 -25.38 -1.57 -5.20
C SER A 22 -25.41 -2.70 -4.17
N GLY A 23 -25.60 -2.38 -2.88
CA GLY A 23 -25.56 -3.32 -1.77
C GLY A 23 -24.16 -3.65 -1.27
N ARG A 24 -23.09 -3.05 -1.85
CA ARG A 24 -21.71 -3.29 -1.41
C ARG A 24 -21.43 -2.76 0.00
N TYR A 25 -22.06 -1.66 0.39
CA TYR A 25 -21.89 -1.04 1.70
C TYR A 25 -23.25 -0.69 2.32
N GLY A 26 -23.35 -0.78 3.65
CA GLY A 26 -24.57 -0.47 4.40
C GLY A 26 -24.69 1.01 4.78
N SER A 27 -23.62 1.79 4.70
CA SER A 27 -23.65 3.23 5.00
C SER A 27 -22.52 4.02 4.34
N ALA A 28 -22.69 5.34 4.25
CA ALA A 28 -21.65 6.26 3.77
C ALA A 28 -20.38 6.16 4.63
N SER A 29 -20.53 6.00 5.95
CA SER A 29 -19.43 5.84 6.87
C SER A 29 -18.60 4.57 6.60
N GLU A 30 -19.21 3.50 6.09
CA GLU A 30 -18.46 2.31 5.67
C GLU A 30 -17.65 2.55 4.40
N VAL A 31 -18.25 3.18 3.39
CA VAL A 31 -17.55 3.57 2.15
C VAL A 31 -16.33 4.41 2.47
N VAL A 32 -16.49 5.44 3.32
CA VAL A 32 -15.40 6.33 3.69
C VAL A 32 -14.30 5.59 4.47
N ARG A 33 -14.65 4.72 5.42
CA ARG A 33 -13.65 3.93 6.16
C ARG A 33 -12.85 3.01 5.25
N ASP A 34 -13.51 2.36 4.30
CA ASP A 34 -12.85 1.46 3.35
C ASP A 34 -11.91 2.22 2.42
N ALA A 35 -12.36 3.37 1.90
CA ALA A 35 -11.52 4.27 1.10
C ALA A 35 -10.28 4.76 1.88
N LEU A 36 -10.45 5.14 3.14
CA LEU A 36 -9.34 5.58 4.00
C LEU A 36 -8.35 4.44 4.26
N ARG A 37 -8.84 3.22 4.51
CA ARG A 37 -7.98 2.04 4.71
C ARG A 37 -7.17 1.75 3.45
N SER A 38 -7.80 1.73 2.29
CA SER A 38 -7.10 1.53 1.01
C SER A 38 -6.03 2.61 0.76
N MET A 39 -6.34 3.86 1.11
CA MET A 39 -5.39 4.97 1.01
C MET A 39 -4.19 4.79 1.95
N GLU A 40 -4.42 4.36 3.19
CA GLU A 40 -3.38 4.07 4.17
C GLU A 40 -2.47 2.93 3.72
N GLU A 41 -3.04 1.82 3.24
CA GLU A 41 -2.28 0.68 2.74
C GLU A 41 -1.38 1.08 1.55
N ARG A 42 -1.92 1.85 0.61
CA ARG A 42 -1.15 2.35 -0.54
C ARG A 42 -0.01 3.27 -0.09
N LYS A 43 -0.27 4.15 0.88
CA LYS A 43 0.75 5.03 1.45
C LYS A 43 1.87 4.20 2.10
N SER A 44 1.51 3.23 2.94
CA SER A 44 2.45 2.35 3.62
C SER A 44 3.36 1.61 2.64
N LYS A 45 2.80 1.01 1.58
CA LYS A 45 3.56 0.33 0.52
C LYS A 45 4.52 1.29 -0.20
N LEU A 46 4.08 2.51 -0.48
CA LEU A 46 4.91 3.50 -1.16
C LEU A 46 6.06 3.98 -0.27
N ASP A 47 5.81 4.19 1.02
CA ASP A 47 6.82 4.63 1.97
C ASP A 47 7.86 3.51 2.22
N ALA A 48 7.43 2.24 2.29
CA ALA A 48 8.33 1.09 2.32
C ALA A 48 9.21 1.00 1.07
N LEU A 49 8.62 1.15 -0.12
CA LEU A 49 9.36 1.15 -1.38
C LEU A 49 10.42 2.27 -1.42
N ARG A 50 10.06 3.48 -1.00
CA ARG A 50 11.00 4.61 -0.92
C ARG A 50 12.14 4.35 0.04
N SER A 51 11.84 3.75 1.20
CA SER A 51 12.85 3.38 2.19
C SER A 51 13.86 2.38 1.62
N HIS A 52 13.38 1.28 1.01
CA HIS A 52 14.25 0.28 0.41
C HIS A 52 15.06 0.83 -0.77
N LEU A 53 14.46 1.70 -1.59
CA LEU A 53 15.19 2.35 -2.67
C LEU A 53 16.29 3.27 -2.14
N ALA A 54 16.01 4.06 -1.11
CA ALA A 54 17.01 4.92 -0.48
C ALA A 54 18.18 4.10 0.08
N GLN A 55 17.87 2.98 0.75
CA GLN A 55 18.89 2.04 1.24
C GLN A 55 19.76 1.51 0.09
N GLY A 56 19.15 1.04 -1.00
CA GLY A 56 19.89 0.52 -2.16
C GLY A 56 20.74 1.59 -2.86
N VAL A 57 20.28 2.85 -2.90
CA VAL A 57 21.06 3.97 -3.44
C VAL A 57 22.30 4.26 -2.59
N GLU A 58 22.16 4.24 -1.27
CA GLU A 58 23.31 4.45 -0.37
C GLU A 58 24.33 3.30 -0.47
N GLN A 59 23.86 2.04 -0.54
CA GLN A 59 24.72 0.88 -0.78
C GLN A 59 25.46 0.99 -2.12
N ALA A 60 24.76 1.36 -3.18
CA ALA A 60 25.36 1.55 -4.51
C ALA A 60 26.41 2.67 -4.51
N ARG A 61 26.17 3.77 -3.79
CA ARG A 61 27.15 4.86 -3.62
C ARG A 61 28.39 4.40 -2.85
N ALA A 62 28.22 3.52 -1.87
CA ALA A 62 29.30 2.89 -1.12
C ALA A 62 30.00 1.76 -1.91
N SER A 63 29.55 1.45 -3.13
CA SER A 63 29.99 0.27 -3.91
C SER A 63 29.74 -1.07 -3.21
N GLU A 64 28.75 -1.12 -2.32
CA GLU A 64 28.28 -2.33 -1.65
C GLU A 64 27.33 -3.09 -2.58
N PHE A 65 27.89 -3.86 -3.49
CA PHE A 65 27.14 -4.75 -4.37
C PHE A 65 27.33 -6.22 -3.96
N ILE A 66 26.37 -7.05 -4.34
CA ILE A 66 26.51 -8.50 -4.21
C ILE A 66 27.37 -8.98 -5.38
N ASP A 67 28.62 -9.34 -5.08
CA ASP A 67 29.51 -9.97 -6.04
C ASP A 67 28.99 -11.36 -6.43
N ASN A 68 29.12 -11.72 -7.72
CA ASN A 68 28.73 -13.03 -8.26
C ASN A 68 27.25 -13.43 -8.04
N PHE A 69 26.32 -12.47 -8.07
CA PHE A 69 24.89 -12.78 -8.02
C PHE A 69 24.48 -13.79 -9.11
N LYS A 70 24.06 -14.99 -8.69
CA LYS A 70 23.50 -16.03 -9.56
C LYS A 70 22.17 -16.48 -8.99
N MET A 71 21.17 -16.61 -9.86
CA MET A 71 19.83 -17.00 -9.43
C MET A 71 19.81 -18.42 -8.84
N ASP A 72 20.59 -19.34 -9.41
CA ASP A 72 20.65 -20.73 -8.95
C ASP A 72 21.23 -20.86 -7.53
N THR A 73 22.21 -20.02 -7.16
CA THR A 73 22.77 -20.04 -5.80
C THR A 73 21.78 -19.46 -4.80
N LEU A 74 21.09 -18.38 -5.17
CA LEU A 74 20.06 -17.78 -4.30
C LEU A 74 18.92 -18.77 -4.01
N ILE A 75 18.43 -19.49 -5.03
CA ILE A 75 17.36 -20.48 -4.87
C ILE A 75 17.82 -21.61 -3.95
N ASN A 76 19.02 -22.15 -4.18
CA ASN A 76 19.56 -23.21 -3.35
C ASN A 76 19.76 -22.76 -1.89
N ASP A 77 20.23 -21.53 -1.65
CA ASP A 77 20.42 -21.00 -0.29
C ASP A 77 19.08 -20.86 0.46
N LEU A 78 18.04 -20.37 -0.22
CA LEU A 78 16.67 -20.25 0.34
C LEU A 78 16.06 -21.63 0.64
N ASP A 79 16.26 -22.62 -0.24
CA ASP A 79 15.75 -23.97 -0.05
C ASP A 79 16.50 -24.73 1.07
N ASN A 80 17.75 -24.34 1.36
CA ASN A 80 18.57 -24.89 2.43
C ASN A 80 18.37 -24.21 3.80
N GLU A 81 17.64 -23.09 3.86
CA GLU A 81 17.33 -22.33 5.10
C GLU A 81 16.11 -22.89 5.89
N VAL A 82 15.85 -24.21 5.80
CA VAL A 82 14.81 -24.91 6.58
C VAL A 82 15.41 -25.73 7.73
#